data_AF-A0A9D8SH01-F1
#
_entry.id   AF-A0A9D8SH01-F1
#
_cell.length_a   1.000
_cell.length_b   1.000
_cell.length_c   1.000
_cell.angle_alpha   90.00
_cell.angle_beta   90.00
_cell.angle_gamma   90.00
#
_symmetry.space_group_name_H-M   'P 1'
#
loop_
_entity.id
_entity.type
_entity.pdbx_description
1 polymer ?
#
loop_
_entity_poly.entity_id
_entity_poly.type
_entity_poly.pdbx_seq_one_letter_code
_entity_poly.pdbx_strand_id
1 'polypeptide(L)'
;EYYSTLTDILRTYIDGHFAVGAMEMTSDEIIEAMRTVELPQKSAMDLTQILREADLVKFAKAMPEAEENEAAFAAAWDFVEQTRPVEESEENEE
;
A
#
# COMPACT_ATOMS: atom_id res chain seq x y z
N GLU A 1 3.41 -14.42 -7.62
CA GLU A 1 2.07 -14.04 -8.12
C GLU A 1 1.28 -13.17 -7.15
N TYR A 2 0.64 -13.70 -6.09
CA TYR A 2 -0.27 -12.93 -5.22
C TYR A 2 0.31 -11.59 -4.72
N TYR A 3 1.41 -11.62 -3.96
CA TYR A 3 2.05 -10.41 -3.44
C TYR A 3 2.61 -9.50 -4.53
N SER A 4 2.95 -10.05 -5.72
CA SER A 4 3.40 -9.23 -6.84
C SER A 4 2.25 -8.38 -7.36
N THR A 5 1.09 -8.99 -7.62
CA THR A 5 -0.13 -8.28 -8.03
C THR A 5 -0.60 -7.29 -6.95
N LEU A 6 -0.59 -7.69 -5.68
CA LEU A 6 -1.00 -6.81 -4.57
C LEU A 6 -0.10 -5.57 -4.48
N THR A 7 1.21 -5.75 -4.56
CA THR A 7 2.16 -4.62 -4.52
C THR A 7 2.09 -3.75 -5.76
N ASP A 8 1.85 -4.30 -6.94
CA ASP A 8 1.68 -3.52 -8.18
C ASP A 8 0.43 -2.62 -8.11
N ILE A 9 -0.68 -3.11 -7.54
CA ILE A 9 -1.90 -2.32 -7.30
C ILE A 9 -1.59 -1.17 -6.34
N LEU A 10 -0.94 -1.45 -5.21
CA LEU A 10 -0.58 -0.41 -4.23
C LEU A 10 0.40 0.61 -4.82
N ARG A 11 1.38 0.19 -5.60
CA ARG A 11 2.32 1.08 -6.30
C ARG A 11 1.60 2.01 -7.26
N THR A 12 0.68 1.47 -8.06
CA THR A 12 -0.13 2.26 -9.00
C THR A 12 -0.99 3.28 -8.27
N TYR A 13 -1.62 2.87 -7.16
CA TYR A 13 -2.43 3.76 -6.33
C TYR A 13 -1.59 4.87 -5.70
N ILE A 14 -0.45 4.53 -5.09
CA ILE A 14 0.46 5.50 -4.45
C ILE A 14 1.01 6.48 -5.48
N ASP A 15 1.38 6.00 -6.67
CA ASP A 15 1.89 6.84 -7.75
C ASP A 15 0.84 7.83 -8.23
N GLY A 16 -0.40 7.36 -8.44
CA GLY A 16 -1.51 8.21 -8.85
C GLY A 16 -1.97 9.21 -7.78
N HIS A 17 -1.90 8.83 -6.50
CA HIS A 17 -2.43 9.65 -5.41
C HIS A 17 -1.40 10.62 -4.79
N PHE A 18 -0.16 10.17 -4.61
CA PHE A 18 0.90 10.94 -3.95
C PHE A 18 1.97 11.47 -4.91
N ALA A 19 1.93 11.07 -6.19
CA ALA A 19 2.88 11.51 -7.23
C ALA A 19 4.36 11.33 -6.84
N VAL A 20 4.66 10.27 -6.08
CA VAL A 20 6.02 9.98 -5.57
C VAL A 20 6.88 9.15 -6.51
N GLY A 21 6.35 8.67 -7.65
CA GLY A 21 7.10 7.83 -8.58
C GLY A 21 7.17 6.36 -8.15
N ALA A 22 6.16 5.85 -7.44
CA ALA A 22 6.23 4.55 -6.75
C ALA A 22 6.43 3.35 -7.69
N MET A 23 6.08 3.48 -8.97
CA MET A 23 6.29 2.43 -9.97
C MET A 23 7.77 2.18 -10.27
N GLU A 24 8.62 3.20 -10.14
CA GLU A 24 10.07 3.11 -10.43
C GLU A 24 10.92 2.87 -9.16
N MET A 25 10.29 2.89 -7.99
CA MET A 25 10.97 2.78 -6.69
C MET A 25 11.06 1.35 -6.17
N THR A 26 12.09 1.05 -5.40
CA THR A 26 12.14 -0.17 -4.57
C THR A 26 11.16 -0.09 -3.41
N SER A 27 10.85 -1.23 -2.80
CA SER A 27 9.96 -1.31 -1.63
C SER A 27 10.43 -0.39 -0.49
N ASP A 28 11.73 -0.37 -0.19
CA ASP A 28 12.31 0.50 0.84
C ASP A 28 12.21 1.99 0.45
N GLU A 29 12.46 2.35 -0.81
CA GLU A 29 12.30 3.72 -1.30
C GLU A 29 10.85 4.21 -1.19
N ILE A 30 9.87 3.38 -1.51
CA ILE A 30 8.45 3.71 -1.31
C ILE A 30 8.15 3.96 0.17
N ILE A 31 8.65 3.11 1.06
CA ILE A 31 8.46 3.28 2.51
C ILE A 31 9.04 4.62 2.98
N GLU A 32 10.25 4.97 2.54
CA GLU A 32 10.88 6.25 2.90
C GLU A 32 10.14 7.45 2.29
N ALA A 33 9.69 7.36 1.04
CA ALA A 33 8.90 8.41 0.42
C ALA A 33 7.58 8.65 1.19
N MET A 34 6.90 7.58 1.57
CA MET A 34 5.63 7.63 2.28
C MET A 34 5.75 8.12 3.73
N ARG A 35 6.96 8.14 4.32
CA ARG A 35 7.19 8.80 5.63
C ARG A 35 7.07 10.31 5.57
N THR A 36 7.23 10.91 4.40
CA THR A 36 7.07 12.36 4.21
C THR A 36 5.61 12.76 4.04
N VAL A 37 4.74 11.78 3.80
CA VAL A 37 3.29 11.97 3.67
C VAL A 37 2.66 11.85 5.06
N GLU A 38 1.73 12.75 5.37
CA GLU A 38 0.95 12.66 6.60
C GLU A 38 -0.09 11.54 6.46
N LEU A 39 0.19 10.40 7.09
CA LEU A 39 -0.64 9.20 7.05
C LEU A 39 -0.98 8.76 8.48
N PRO A 40 -2.15 8.13 8.69
CA PRO A 40 -2.40 7.40 9.93
C PRO A 40 -1.29 6.40 10.20
N GLN A 41 -0.83 6.31 11.45
CA GLN A 41 0.26 5.41 11.84
C GLN A 41 -0.02 3.96 11.40
N LYS A 42 -1.28 3.51 11.52
CA LYS A 42 -1.71 2.19 11.07
C LYS A 42 -1.46 2.00 9.57
N SER A 43 -1.90 2.93 8.72
CA SER A 43 -1.70 2.87 7.26
C SER A 43 -0.21 2.80 6.88
N ALA A 44 0.65 3.57 7.55
CA ALA A 44 2.09 3.51 7.31
C ALA A 44 2.72 2.16 7.71
N MET A 45 2.25 1.58 8.82
CA MET A 45 2.67 0.24 9.26
C MET A 45 2.19 -0.85 8.31
N ASP A 46 0.92 -0.81 7.91
CA ASP A 46 0.29 -1.75 6.98
C ASP A 46 1.04 -1.76 5.63
N LEU A 47 1.30 -0.58 5.06
CA LEU A 47 2.06 -0.45 3.82
C LEU A 47 3.47 -1.04 3.94
N THR A 48 4.16 -0.74 5.05
CA THR A 48 5.51 -1.26 5.31
C THR A 48 5.50 -2.79 5.40
N GLN A 49 4.53 -3.36 6.10
CA GLN A 49 4.41 -4.80 6.26
C GLN A 49 4.19 -5.50 4.91
N ILE A 50 3.23 -5.04 4.11
CA ILE A 50 2.90 -5.64 2.81
C ILE A 50 4.11 -5.63 1.88
N LEU A 51 4.83 -4.50 1.81
CA LEU A 51 6.01 -4.36 0.95
C LEU A 51 7.15 -5.30 1.38
N ARG A 52 7.39 -5.44 2.69
CA ARG A 52 8.43 -6.36 3.21
C ARG A 52 8.08 -7.82 3.02
N GLU A 53 6.83 -8.20 3.25
CA GLU A 53 6.34 -9.56 2.98
C GLU A 53 6.47 -9.89 1.50
N ALA A 54 6.12 -8.95 0.62
CA ALA A 54 6.29 -9.14 -0.83
C ALA A 54 7.75 -9.38 -1.22
N ASP A 55 8.69 -8.65 -0.62
CA ASP A 55 10.12 -8.87 -0.85
C ASP A 55 10.58 -10.24 -0.35
N LEU A 56 10.12 -10.66 0.84
CA LEU A 56 10.40 -12.01 1.36
C LEU A 56 9.87 -13.11 0.42
N VAL A 57 8.65 -12.96 -0.11
CA VAL A 57 8.09 -13.91 -1.08
C VAL A 57 8.89 -13.92 -2.38
N LYS A 58 9.25 -12.74 -2.91
CA LYS A 58 10.00 -12.58 -4.17
C LYS A 58 11.43 -13.12 -4.09
N PHE A 59 12.13 -12.88 -2.97
CA PHE A 59 13.55 -13.23 -2.82
C PHE A 59 13.80 -14.53 -2.07
N ALA A 60 13.02 -14.83 -1.03
CA ALA A 60 13.19 -16.04 -0.20
C ALA A 60 12.35 -17.23 -0.68
N LYS A 61 11.53 -17.07 -1.74
CA LYS A 61 10.55 -18.07 -2.21
C LYS A 61 9.62 -18.55 -1.09
N ALA A 62 9.34 -17.67 -0.12
CA ALA A 62 8.37 -17.96 0.92
C ALA A 62 7.00 -18.25 0.29
N MET A 63 6.30 -19.23 0.83
CA MET A 63 4.92 -19.55 0.46
C MET A 63 4.02 -19.10 1.60
N PRO A 64 3.47 -17.88 1.52
CA PRO A 64 2.61 -17.36 2.57
C PRO A 64 1.32 -18.18 2.64
N GLU A 65 0.84 -18.40 3.85
CA GLU A 65 -0.40 -19.11 4.10
C GLU A 65 -1.62 -18.29 3.64
N ALA A 66 -2.77 -18.95 3.51
CA ALA A 66 -4.00 -18.26 3.12
C ALA A 66 -4.34 -17.10 4.07
N GLU A 67 -4.12 -17.30 5.37
CA GLU A 67 -4.36 -16.29 6.40
C GLU A 67 -3.45 -15.06 6.24
N GLU A 68 -2.17 -15.25 5.88
CA GLU A 68 -1.24 -14.15 5.61
C GLU A 68 -1.66 -13.36 4.37
N ASN A 69 -2.11 -14.07 3.31
CA ASN A 69 -2.62 -13.42 2.11
C ASN A 69 -3.88 -12.58 2.40
N GLU A 70 -4.81 -13.11 3.20
CA GLU A 70 -6.02 -12.40 3.63
C GLU A 70 -5.69 -11.17 4.49
N ALA A 71 -4.75 -11.30 5.43
CA ALA A 71 -4.28 -10.19 6.26
C ALA A 71 -3.64 -9.08 5.41
N ALA A 72 -2.77 -9.45 4.45
CA ALA A 72 -2.15 -8.49 3.53
C ALA A 72 -3.19 -7.78 2.65
N PHE A 73 -4.23 -8.48 2.21
CA PHE A 73 -5.32 -7.87 1.46
C PHE A 73 -6.13 -6.89 2.30
N ALA A 74 -6.52 -7.29 3.52
CA ALA A 74 -7.25 -6.42 4.43
C ALA A 74 -6.45 -5.14 4.76
N ALA A 75 -5.14 -5.29 5.01
CA ALA A 75 -4.24 -4.18 5.24
C ALA A 75 -4.12 -3.26 4.01
N ALA A 76 -4.01 -3.81 2.80
CA ALA A 76 -3.97 -3.04 1.56
C ALA A 76 -5.28 -2.28 1.31
N TRP A 77 -6.42 -2.94 1.56
CA TRP A 77 -7.74 -2.34 1.46
C TRP A 77 -7.90 -1.18 2.45
N ASP A 78 -7.59 -1.41 3.73
CA ASP A 78 -7.65 -0.40 4.78
C ASP A 78 -6.72 0.78 4.51
N PHE A 79 -5.55 0.52 3.91
CA PHE A 79 -4.63 1.57 3.49
C PHE A 79 -5.27 2.46 2.42
N VAL A 80 -5.84 1.87 1.37
CA VAL A 80 -6.51 2.63 0.30
C VAL A 80 -7.70 3.40 0.87
N GLU A 81 -8.57 2.78 1.66
CA GLU A 81 -9.75 3.45 2.22
C GLU A 81 -9.40 4.61 3.16
N GLN A 82 -8.36 4.50 3.98
CA GLN A 82 -7.95 5.56 4.90
C GLN A 82 -7.17 6.69 4.21
N THR A 83 -6.57 6.40 3.05
CA THR A 83 -5.76 7.36 2.31
C THR A 83 -6.44 7.88 1.08
N ARG A 84 -7.65 7.39 0.76
CA ARG A 84 -8.41 7.90 -0.38
C ARG A 84 -8.60 9.41 -0.20
N PRO A 85 -8.51 10.19 -1.28
CA PRO A 85 -8.90 11.59 -1.19
C PRO A 85 -10.34 11.61 -0.66
N VAL A 86 -10.57 12.41 0.37
CA VAL A 86 -11.93 12.84 0.67
C VAL A 86 -12.34 13.58 -0.59
N GLU A 87 -13.14 12.95 -1.46
CA GLU A 87 -13.96 13.73 -2.37
C GLU A 87 -14.61 14.74 -1.44
N GLU A 88 -14.32 16.04 -1.62
CA GLU A 88 -15.27 17.05 -1.20
C GLU A 88 -16.57 16.63 -1.89
N SER A 89 -17.35 15.80 -1.21
CA SER A 89 -18.76 15.75 -1.40
C SER A 89 -19.16 17.21 -1.34
N GLU A 90 -19.54 17.74 -2.48
CA GLU A 90 -20.48 18.84 -2.58
C GLU A 90 -21.78 18.41 -1.87
N GLU A 91 -21.73 18.15 -0.56
CA GLU A 91 -22.85 18.35 0.37
C GLU A 91 -22.80 19.83 0.74
N ASN A 92 -23.00 20.64 -0.30
CA ASN A 92 -23.37 22.03 -0.21
C ASN A 92 -24.60 22.20 -1.12
N GLU A 93 -25.59 21.33 -0.95
CA GLU A 93 -26.95 21.57 -1.44
C GLU A 93 -27.97 21.28 -0.32
N GLU A 94 -28.35 22.40 0.30
CA GLU A 94 -29.57 22.72 1.09
C GLU A 94 -29.73 22.26 2.55
#